data_AF-A0A140B472-F1
#
_entry.id   AF-A0A140B472-F1
#
_cell.length_a   1.000
_cell.length_b   1.000
_cell.length_c   1.000
_cell.angle_alpha   90.00
_cell.angle_beta   90.00
_cell.angle_gamma   90.00
#
_symmetry.space_group_name_H-M   'P 1'
#
loop_
_entity.id
_entity.type
_entity.pdbx_description
1 polymer ?
#
loop_
_entity_poly.entity_id
_entity_poly.type
_entity_poly.pdbx_seq_one_letter_code
_entity_poly.pdbx_strand_id
1 'polypeptide(L)'
;MKRGIMIKYINIEKFIKEQKEGQVFCKISKSPDYSGKGSNVDYKKIKGHILYESKGDMTFGSLEAMLNHLNYGNRLTIIEFDEHDIEELKDAEITNNIMNKYCYDTNKYKIGKSMSLKEFQTYDYIFNNVKNIDLMEKTLKENYNNIITKIRGYGGTNEVEKYFKQKVHEFFQKESIPEKLIQIFDTKYINRLVLFKIFNALKQKNINLYIKDRSMKVYSNINEHENEIIMQELLIDINRNYKRNFFVDNNDFKRADIIKNCIINSNILNRLIYKFL
;
A
#
# COMPACT_ATOMS: atom_id res chain seq x y z
N MET A 1 -28.84 25.31 -16.32
CA MET A 1 -29.13 24.28 -15.28
C MET A 1 -27.80 23.76 -14.74
N LYS A 2 -27.43 24.11 -13.50
CA LYS A 2 -26.34 23.41 -12.80
C LYS A 2 -26.86 22.02 -12.46
N ARG A 3 -26.21 20.97 -12.99
CA ARG A 3 -26.50 19.59 -12.57
C ARG A 3 -26.20 19.51 -11.07
N GLY A 4 -27.24 19.42 -10.25
CA GLY A 4 -27.07 19.22 -8.82
C GLY A 4 -26.38 17.88 -8.59
N ILE A 5 -25.22 17.89 -7.95
CA ILE A 5 -24.58 16.67 -7.47
C ILE A 5 -25.50 16.12 -6.38
N MET A 6 -26.15 14.99 -6.64
CA MET A 6 -26.99 14.31 -5.66
C MET A 6 -26.07 13.73 -4.58
N ILE A 7 -26.04 14.39 -3.42
CA ILE A 7 -25.28 13.92 -2.26
C ILE A 7 -26.03 12.73 -1.67
N LYS A 8 -25.40 11.55 -1.68
CA LYS A 8 -25.97 10.33 -1.08
C LYS A 8 -25.50 10.20 0.36
N TYR A 9 -26.44 10.29 1.30
CA TYR A 9 -26.21 10.05 2.72
C TYR A 9 -26.10 8.56 3.01
N ILE A 10 -25.18 8.20 3.91
CA ILE A 10 -24.91 6.83 4.34
C ILE A 10 -25.40 6.69 5.79
N ASN A 11 -26.22 5.67 6.03
CA ASN A 11 -26.74 5.36 7.36
C ASN A 11 -25.61 4.85 8.28
N ILE A 12 -25.56 5.36 9.52
CA ILE A 12 -24.61 4.93 10.54
C ILE A 12 -24.67 3.43 10.84
N GLU A 13 -25.86 2.82 10.79
CA GLU A 13 -26.05 1.38 11.02
C GLU A 13 -25.18 0.53 10.09
N LYS A 14 -24.89 1.03 8.88
CA LYS A 14 -23.98 0.38 7.95
C LYS A 14 -22.56 0.32 8.53
N PHE A 15 -22.06 1.40 9.10
CA PHE A 15 -20.73 1.45 9.72
C PHE A 15 -20.66 0.57 10.97
N ILE A 16 -21.70 0.60 11.82
CA ILE A 16 -21.79 -0.29 13.00
C ILE A 16 -21.69 -1.76 12.56
N LYS A 17 -22.42 -2.14 11.51
CA LYS A 17 -22.36 -3.50 10.96
C LYS A 17 -20.96 -3.86 10.47
N GLU A 18 -20.33 -3.00 9.65
CA GLU A 18 -18.97 -3.23 9.15
C GLU A 18 -17.94 -3.31 10.30
N GLN A 19 -18.10 -2.52 11.36
CA GLN A 19 -17.24 -2.61 12.55
C GLN A 19 -17.43 -3.92 13.33
N LYS A 20 -18.66 -4.44 13.43
CA LYS A 20 -18.92 -5.77 14.00
C LYS A 20 -18.28 -6.89 13.17
N GLU A 21 -18.16 -6.70 11.86
CA GLU A 21 -17.41 -7.58 10.94
C GLU A 21 -15.87 -7.37 11.04
N GLY A 22 -15.45 -6.41 11.87
CA GLY A 22 -14.07 -6.11 12.22
C GLY A 22 -13.40 -5.05 11.35
N GLN A 23 -14.15 -4.34 10.49
CA GLN A 23 -13.61 -3.19 9.78
C GLN A 23 -13.22 -2.10 10.77
N VAL A 24 -12.02 -1.55 10.62
CA VAL A 24 -11.59 -0.39 11.39
C VAL A 24 -11.81 0.87 10.56
N PHE A 25 -12.53 1.83 11.13
CA PHE A 25 -12.64 3.19 10.62
C PHE A 25 -11.75 4.12 11.41
N CYS A 26 -11.07 5.03 10.73
CA CYS A 26 -10.17 5.95 11.38
C CYS A 26 -10.03 7.26 10.61
N LYS A 27 -9.39 8.22 11.26
CA LYS A 27 -8.86 9.43 10.63
C LYS A 27 -7.39 9.59 11.00
N ILE A 28 -6.63 10.24 10.13
CA ILE A 28 -5.33 10.78 10.50
C ILE A 28 -5.58 12.14 11.17
N SER A 29 -5.15 12.27 12.42
CA SER A 29 -5.33 13.48 13.21
C SER A 29 -4.01 14.01 13.72
N LYS A 30 -4.06 15.21 14.32
CA LYS A 30 -2.90 15.90 14.87
C LYS A 30 -2.89 15.83 16.38
N SER A 31 -1.70 15.77 16.96
CA SER A 31 -1.50 16.13 18.35
C SER A 31 -1.70 17.62 18.55
N PRO A 32 -2.04 18.05 19.78
CA PRO A 32 -1.88 19.43 20.19
C PRO A 32 -0.51 20.00 19.75
N ASP A 33 -0.49 21.26 19.35
CA ASP A 33 0.71 22.03 18.97
C ASP A 33 1.38 21.64 17.63
N TYR A 34 0.72 20.81 16.81
CA TYR A 34 1.21 20.46 15.47
C TYR A 34 0.67 21.41 14.38
N SER A 35 1.55 21.95 13.52
CA SER A 35 1.18 22.93 12.50
C SER A 35 0.43 22.33 11.28
N GLY A 36 -0.43 23.12 10.62
CA GLY A 36 -1.14 22.83 9.36
C GLY A 36 -2.66 22.60 9.50
N LYS A 37 -3.32 22.11 8.44
CA LYS A 37 -4.80 21.89 8.40
C LYS A 37 -5.33 20.81 9.35
N GLY A 38 -6.50 21.02 9.95
CA GLY A 38 -7.19 20.09 10.86
C GLY A 38 -7.28 20.59 12.30
N SER A 39 -8.21 20.03 13.08
CA SER A 39 -8.58 20.53 14.41
C SER A 39 -7.52 20.23 15.47
N ASN A 40 -7.23 21.22 16.32
CA ASN A 40 -6.27 21.14 17.43
C ASN A 40 -6.90 20.46 18.67
N VAL A 41 -7.46 19.27 18.46
CA VAL A 41 -8.22 18.53 19.47
C VAL A 41 -7.34 17.50 20.16
N ASP A 42 -7.39 17.42 21.48
CA ASP A 42 -6.73 16.34 22.22
C ASP A 42 -7.59 15.06 22.21
N TYR A 43 -7.49 14.33 21.10
CA TYR A 43 -8.23 13.08 20.88
C TYR A 43 -8.03 12.00 21.95
N LYS A 44 -6.99 12.10 22.79
CA LYS A 44 -6.83 11.18 23.93
C LYS A 44 -7.79 11.50 25.07
N LYS A 45 -8.08 12.79 25.30
CA LYS A 45 -8.97 13.25 26.38
C LYS A 45 -10.44 13.10 26.05
N ILE A 46 -10.79 13.14 24.77
CA ILE A 46 -12.19 13.03 24.31
C ILE A 46 -12.57 11.60 23.87
N LYS A 47 -11.84 10.58 24.33
CA LYS A 47 -12.21 9.19 24.09
C LYS A 47 -13.61 8.90 24.63
N GLY A 48 -14.44 8.22 23.85
CA GLY A 48 -15.82 7.88 24.16
C GLY A 48 -16.82 9.03 23.90
N HIS A 49 -16.35 10.22 23.52
CA HIS A 49 -17.21 11.36 23.24
C HIS A 49 -17.50 11.50 21.75
N ILE A 50 -18.70 11.97 21.44
CA ILE A 50 -19.09 12.43 20.11
C ILE A 50 -18.54 13.84 19.91
N LEU A 51 -17.78 14.01 18.83
CA LEU A 51 -17.25 15.29 18.40
C LEU A 51 -18.13 15.82 17.28
N TYR A 52 -18.41 17.12 17.30
CA TYR A 52 -19.11 17.83 16.24
C TYR A 52 -18.20 18.93 15.67
N GLU A 53 -18.07 19.00 14.33
CA GLU A 53 -17.37 20.08 13.63
C GLU A 53 -18.11 20.47 12.35
N SER A 54 -17.72 21.62 11.76
CA SER A 54 -18.26 22.08 10.49
C SER A 54 -18.09 21.03 9.39
N LYS A 55 -19.15 20.84 8.60
CA LYS A 55 -19.20 19.88 7.49
C LYS A 55 -18.03 20.08 6.53
N GLY A 56 -17.28 19.01 6.26
CA GLY A 56 -16.14 18.99 5.33
C GLY A 56 -14.76 19.09 5.99
N ASP A 57 -14.69 19.40 7.29
CA ASP A 57 -13.43 19.35 8.05
C ASP A 57 -13.18 17.97 8.70
N MET A 58 -14.25 17.17 8.85
CA MET A 58 -14.20 15.81 9.38
C MET A 58 -14.29 14.78 8.28
N THR A 59 -13.13 14.30 7.84
CA THR A 59 -13.02 13.14 6.95
C THR A 59 -12.47 11.94 7.71
N PHE A 60 -13.11 10.77 7.54
CA PHE A 60 -12.62 9.48 8.02
C PHE A 60 -12.72 8.43 6.90
N GLY A 61 -12.11 7.27 7.07
CA GLY A 61 -12.14 6.20 6.07
C GLY A 61 -11.78 4.86 6.67
N SER A 62 -11.75 3.82 5.84
CA SER A 62 -11.21 2.53 6.27
C SER A 62 -9.72 2.65 6.60
N LEU A 63 -9.23 1.83 7.52
CA LEU A 63 -7.84 1.81 7.95
C LEU A 63 -6.86 1.80 6.77
N GLU A 64 -7.14 0.96 5.77
CA GLU A 64 -6.31 0.78 4.59
C GLU A 64 -6.30 2.02 3.69
N ALA A 65 -7.42 2.73 3.58
CA ALA A 65 -7.50 3.97 2.81
C ALA A 65 -6.77 5.12 3.52
N MET A 66 -6.86 5.18 4.85
CA MET A 66 -6.33 6.29 5.64
C MET A 66 -4.81 6.37 5.68
N LEU A 67 -4.09 5.30 5.32
CA LEU A 67 -2.64 5.37 5.15
C LEU A 67 -2.21 6.31 4.01
N ASN A 68 -3.05 6.53 3.00
CA ASN A 68 -2.79 7.53 1.95
C ASN A 68 -2.82 8.97 2.48
N HIS A 69 -3.47 9.17 3.63
CA HIS A 69 -3.74 10.46 4.24
C HIS A 69 -2.79 10.75 5.40
N LEU A 70 -1.67 10.01 5.52
CA LEU A 70 -0.71 10.22 6.60
C LEU A 70 -0.14 11.63 6.59
N ASN A 71 -0.13 12.34 5.45
CA ASN A 71 0.29 13.74 5.33
C ASN A 71 -0.48 14.74 6.21
N TYR A 72 -1.67 14.38 6.70
CA TYR A 72 -2.53 15.28 7.48
C TYR A 72 -2.23 15.30 8.98
N GLY A 73 -1.40 14.41 9.53
CA GLY A 73 -1.14 14.42 10.96
C GLY A 73 -0.28 13.27 11.47
N ASN A 74 0.06 13.34 12.76
CA ASN A 74 0.97 12.42 13.44
C ASN A 74 0.25 11.38 14.33
N ARG A 75 -1.08 11.27 14.23
CA ARG A 75 -1.87 10.30 14.99
C ARG A 75 -2.82 9.52 14.09
N LEU A 76 -3.03 8.26 14.46
CA LEU A 76 -4.13 7.44 13.97
C LEU A 76 -5.24 7.47 15.02
N THR A 77 -6.40 8.03 14.67
CA THR A 77 -7.56 8.10 15.58
C THR A 77 -8.68 7.22 15.06
N ILE A 78 -9.04 6.21 15.84
CA ILE A 78 -10.09 5.26 15.57
C ILE A 78 -11.44 5.91 15.82
N ILE A 79 -12.33 5.73 14.86
CA ILE A 79 -13.73 6.12 14.94
C ILE A 79 -14.52 4.89 15.33
N GLU A 80 -15.32 5.00 16.38
CA GLU A 80 -16.15 3.91 16.90
C GLU A 80 -17.61 4.31 16.77
N PHE A 81 -18.42 3.44 16.20
CA PHE A 81 -19.87 3.59 16.13
C PHE A 81 -20.48 2.41 16.88
N ASP A 82 -21.39 2.69 17.81
CA ASP A 82 -22.16 1.67 18.50
C ASP A 82 -23.67 1.90 18.40
N GLU A 83 -24.45 0.89 18.78
CA GLU A 83 -25.91 0.94 18.70
C GLU A 83 -26.52 1.96 19.66
N HIS A 84 -25.83 2.30 20.74
CA HIS A 84 -26.29 3.30 21.71
C HIS A 84 -26.11 4.73 21.17
N ASP A 85 -25.17 4.93 20.24
CA ASP A 85 -24.89 6.24 19.64
C ASP A 85 -25.80 6.59 18.45
N ILE A 86 -26.64 5.66 17.96
CA ILE A 86 -27.42 5.84 16.72
C ILE A 86 -28.26 7.13 16.77
N GLU A 87 -28.97 7.36 17.87
CA GLU A 87 -29.81 8.55 18.03
C GLU A 87 -29.00 9.84 18.04
N GLU A 88 -27.84 9.85 18.71
CA GLU A 88 -26.96 11.01 18.78
C GLU A 88 -26.18 11.22 17.47
N LEU A 89 -26.10 10.21 16.59
CA LEU A 89 -25.37 10.27 15.33
C LEU A 89 -26.28 10.30 14.08
N LYS A 90 -27.61 10.32 14.22
CA LYS A 90 -28.56 10.27 13.09
C LYS A 90 -28.40 11.40 12.07
N ASP A 91 -28.09 12.62 12.53
CA ASP A 91 -27.81 13.80 11.71
C ASP A 91 -26.30 13.95 11.39
N ALA A 92 -25.54 12.84 11.38
CA ALA A 92 -24.10 12.90 11.11
C ALA A 92 -23.75 13.32 9.68
N GLU A 93 -24.75 13.33 8.80
CA GLU A 93 -24.59 13.75 7.42
C GLU A 93 -23.44 13.02 6.71
N ILE A 94 -23.25 11.73 7.00
CA ILE A 94 -22.14 10.94 6.46
C ILE A 94 -22.33 10.76 4.95
N THR A 95 -21.35 11.17 4.16
CA THR A 95 -21.41 11.15 2.70
C THR A 95 -20.09 10.67 2.12
N ASN A 96 -20.12 10.10 0.92
CA ASN A 96 -18.87 9.75 0.23
C ASN A 96 -18.08 11.03 -0.10
N ASN A 97 -16.80 11.04 0.26
CA ASN A 97 -15.91 12.11 -0.16
C ASN A 97 -15.62 11.94 -1.67
N ILE A 98 -16.05 12.91 -2.47
CA ILE A 98 -15.95 12.86 -3.93
C ILE A 98 -14.48 12.95 -4.39
N MET A 99 -13.64 13.66 -3.62
CA MET A 99 -12.23 13.88 -3.94
C MET A 99 -11.35 12.71 -3.50
N ASN A 100 -11.69 12.08 -2.37
CA ASN A 100 -10.88 11.04 -1.74
C ASN A 100 -11.66 9.71 -1.71
N LYS A 101 -11.29 8.79 -2.61
CA LYS A 101 -11.93 7.47 -2.70
C LYS A 101 -11.78 6.71 -1.37
N TYR A 102 -12.85 6.05 -0.94
CA TYR A 102 -12.94 5.28 0.31
C TYR A 102 -12.89 6.13 1.60
N CYS A 103 -13.01 7.45 1.46
CA CYS A 103 -13.21 8.37 2.57
C CYS A 103 -14.64 8.87 2.61
N TYR A 104 -15.05 9.29 3.80
CA TYR A 104 -16.37 9.79 4.11
C TYR A 104 -16.24 11.13 4.82
N ASP A 105 -17.03 12.10 4.36
CA ASP A 105 -17.20 13.37 5.04
C ASP A 105 -18.39 13.27 5.99
N THR A 106 -18.24 13.84 7.18
CA THR A 106 -19.27 13.87 8.22
C THR A 106 -19.22 15.22 8.94
N ASN A 107 -20.23 15.54 9.75
CA ASN A 107 -20.18 16.64 10.71
C ASN A 107 -19.99 16.13 12.16
N LYS A 108 -20.06 14.81 12.38
CA LYS A 108 -19.81 14.20 13.69
C LYS A 108 -19.38 12.74 13.61
N TYR A 109 -18.67 12.32 14.64
CA TYR A 109 -18.31 10.93 14.89
C TYR A 109 -17.95 10.75 16.37
N LYS A 110 -17.90 9.51 16.85
CA LYS A 110 -17.39 9.20 18.19
C LYS A 110 -15.94 8.73 18.14
N ILE A 111 -15.16 9.22 19.10
CA ILE A 111 -13.74 8.88 19.22
C ILE A 111 -13.57 7.60 20.03
N GLY A 112 -12.99 6.58 19.41
CA GLY A 112 -12.66 5.33 20.10
C GLY A 112 -11.30 5.35 20.77
N LYS A 113 -10.24 5.53 19.98
CA LYS A 113 -8.85 5.50 20.47
C LYS A 113 -7.97 6.40 19.61
N SER A 114 -6.94 7.02 20.20
CA SER A 114 -5.93 7.77 19.45
C SER A 114 -4.52 7.25 19.74
N MET A 115 -3.77 6.94 18.69
CA MET A 115 -2.44 6.31 18.74
C MET A 115 -1.42 7.16 18.00
N SER A 116 -0.19 7.22 18.51
CA SER A 116 0.88 8.03 17.91
C SER A 116 1.56 7.28 16.78
N LEU A 117 1.71 7.91 15.61
CA LEU A 117 2.47 7.33 14.48
C LEU A 117 3.99 7.28 14.75
N LYS A 118 4.45 7.76 15.92
CA LYS A 118 5.84 7.63 16.38
C LYS A 118 6.13 6.33 17.10
N GLU A 119 5.13 5.49 17.33
CA GLU A 119 5.25 4.32 18.21
C GLU A 119 5.07 3.03 17.41
N PHE A 120 5.89 2.00 17.70
CA PHE A 120 5.84 0.70 17.01
C PHE A 120 4.46 0.04 17.13
N GLN A 121 3.85 0.12 18.31
CA GLN A 121 2.54 -0.45 18.61
C GLN A 121 1.41 0.06 17.70
N THR A 122 1.54 1.27 17.15
CA THR A 122 0.56 1.81 16.20
C THR A 122 0.63 1.04 14.88
N TYR A 123 1.83 0.66 14.45
CA TYR A 123 2.02 -0.14 13.25
C TYR A 123 1.62 -1.60 13.49
N ASP A 124 1.92 -2.18 14.66
CA ASP A 124 1.35 -3.48 15.03
C ASP A 124 -0.17 -3.46 14.91
N TYR A 125 -0.82 -2.43 15.47
CA TYR A 125 -2.26 -2.27 15.35
C TYR A 125 -2.71 -2.16 13.89
N ILE A 126 -2.06 -1.33 13.06
CA ILE A 126 -2.42 -1.16 11.65
C ILE A 126 -2.38 -2.51 10.92
N PHE A 127 -1.25 -3.21 10.99
CA PHE A 127 -1.04 -4.44 10.22
C PHE A 127 -1.86 -5.62 10.74
N ASN A 128 -2.19 -5.66 12.04
CA ASN A 128 -3.04 -6.71 12.62
C ASN A 128 -4.54 -6.53 12.33
N ASN A 129 -4.97 -5.34 11.89
CA ASN A 129 -6.39 -5.02 11.68
C ASN A 129 -6.76 -4.75 10.22
N VAL A 130 -5.90 -5.13 9.26
CA VAL A 130 -6.21 -5.05 7.83
C VAL A 130 -7.33 -6.04 7.49
N LYS A 131 -8.40 -5.56 6.87
CA LYS A 131 -9.51 -6.34 6.33
C LYS A 131 -9.52 -6.37 4.81
N ASN A 132 -9.21 -5.25 4.17
CA ASN A 132 -9.13 -5.16 2.72
C ASN A 132 -7.67 -5.23 2.26
N ILE A 133 -7.18 -6.45 2.07
CA ILE A 133 -5.77 -6.67 1.76
C ILE A 133 -5.38 -6.03 0.42
N ASP A 134 -6.20 -6.15 -0.62
CA ASP A 134 -5.90 -5.59 -1.93
C ASP A 134 -5.78 -4.06 -1.89
N LEU A 135 -6.65 -3.39 -1.12
CA LEU A 135 -6.59 -1.94 -0.92
C LEU A 135 -5.34 -1.53 -0.13
N MET A 136 -4.96 -2.29 0.89
CA MET A 136 -3.74 -2.06 1.65
C MET A 136 -2.49 -2.22 0.78
N GLU A 137 -2.41 -3.31 0.00
CA GLU A 137 -1.31 -3.56 -0.93
C GLU A 137 -1.19 -2.44 -1.96
N LYS A 138 -2.31 -2.05 -2.58
CA LYS A 138 -2.35 -0.93 -3.53
C LYS A 138 -1.87 0.37 -2.88
N THR A 139 -2.40 0.69 -1.70
CA THR A 139 -2.06 1.90 -0.95
C THR A 139 -0.56 1.95 -0.63
N LEU A 140 0.01 0.85 -0.14
CA LEU A 140 1.44 0.76 0.13
C LEU A 140 2.26 0.89 -1.17
N LYS A 141 1.91 0.16 -2.24
CA LYS A 141 2.59 0.24 -3.54
C LYS A 141 2.63 1.66 -4.10
N GLU A 142 1.53 2.39 -4.02
CA GLU A 142 1.42 3.75 -4.57
C GLU A 142 2.07 4.81 -3.67
N ASN A 143 1.99 4.66 -2.34
CA ASN A 143 2.31 5.75 -1.41
C ASN A 143 3.49 5.50 -0.47
N TYR A 144 4.15 4.33 -0.53
CA TYR A 144 5.20 3.95 0.42
C TYR A 144 6.24 5.04 0.71
N ASN A 145 6.83 5.66 -0.33
CA ASN A 145 7.86 6.69 -0.15
C ASN A 145 7.31 7.96 0.53
N ASN A 146 6.05 8.33 0.23
CA ASN A 146 5.38 9.43 0.91
C ASN A 146 5.16 9.07 2.39
N ILE A 147 4.64 7.87 2.66
CA ILE A 147 4.43 7.37 4.02
C ILE A 147 5.73 7.44 4.83
N ILE A 148 6.84 6.90 4.31
CA ILE A 148 8.15 6.95 4.97
C ILE A 148 8.59 8.38 5.27
N THR A 149 8.48 9.28 4.29
CA THR A 149 8.81 10.70 4.47
C THR A 149 7.98 11.33 5.58
N LYS A 150 6.69 11.00 5.67
CA LYS A 150 5.78 11.53 6.68
C LYS A 150 6.07 10.98 8.07
N ILE A 151 6.38 9.70 8.21
CA ILE A 151 6.81 9.10 9.50
C ILE A 151 7.98 9.89 10.09
N ARG A 152 9.00 10.20 9.27
CA ARG A 152 10.13 11.06 9.69
C ARG A 152 9.68 12.48 10.03
N GLY A 153 8.88 13.09 9.16
CA GLY A 153 8.37 14.46 9.34
C GLY A 153 7.52 14.64 10.60
N TYR A 154 6.93 13.57 11.12
CA TYR A 154 6.23 13.59 12.39
C TYR A 154 7.14 13.53 13.60
N GLY A 155 8.42 13.20 13.44
CA GLY A 155 9.37 12.97 14.53
C GLY A 155 9.43 11.51 14.96
N GLY A 156 9.10 10.57 14.06
CA GLY A 156 9.45 9.15 14.24
C GLY A 156 10.96 8.98 14.15
N THR A 157 11.53 8.11 14.99
CA THR A 157 12.97 7.81 14.95
C THR A 157 13.31 6.97 13.72
N ASN A 158 14.60 6.86 13.39
CA ASN A 158 15.07 5.94 12.35
C ASN A 158 14.64 4.49 12.64
N GLU A 159 14.46 4.13 13.91
CA GLU A 159 13.98 2.80 14.31
C GLU A 159 12.49 2.61 13.98
N VAL A 160 11.65 3.64 14.17
CA VAL A 160 10.23 3.60 13.81
C VAL A 160 10.06 3.41 12.31
N GLU A 161 10.84 4.14 11.53
CA GLU A 161 10.87 3.94 10.09
C GLU A 161 11.30 2.51 9.74
N LYS A 162 12.43 2.04 10.29
CA LYS A 162 12.93 0.67 10.04
C LYS A 162 11.88 -0.38 10.39
N TYR A 163 11.18 -0.19 11.50
CA TYR A 163 10.12 -1.06 11.96
C TYR A 163 8.92 -1.08 11.01
N PHE A 164 8.46 0.10 10.56
CA PHE A 164 7.41 0.16 9.54
C PHE A 164 7.82 -0.55 8.25
N LYS A 165 9.06 -0.35 7.77
CA LYS A 165 9.57 -1.07 6.59
C LYS A 165 9.56 -2.58 6.78
N GLN A 166 9.94 -3.04 7.96
CA GLN A 166 9.88 -4.46 8.31
C GLN A 166 8.43 -4.97 8.26
N LYS A 167 7.46 -4.26 8.85
CA LYS A 167 6.05 -4.66 8.79
C LYS A 167 5.49 -4.69 7.38
N VAL A 168 5.84 -3.71 6.54
CA VAL A 168 5.50 -3.72 5.11
C VAL A 168 6.09 -4.95 4.42
N HIS A 169 7.36 -5.27 4.72
CA HIS A 169 8.00 -6.45 4.18
C HIS A 169 7.29 -7.75 4.58
N GLU A 170 7.03 -7.94 5.87
CA GLU A 170 6.28 -9.08 6.40
C GLU A 170 4.88 -9.19 5.77
N PHE A 171 4.18 -8.05 5.61
CA PHE A 171 2.84 -8.01 5.03
C PHE A 171 2.78 -8.47 3.57
N PHE A 172 3.76 -8.06 2.76
CA PHE A 172 3.85 -8.46 1.35
C PHE A 172 4.46 -9.86 1.16
N GLN A 173 5.16 -10.41 2.15
CA GLN A 173 5.71 -11.76 2.12
C GLN A 173 4.64 -12.84 2.37
N LYS A 174 3.51 -12.76 1.65
CA LYS A 174 2.48 -13.81 1.64
C LYS A 174 2.95 -15.09 0.95
N GLU A 175 3.89 -14.97 0.02
CA GLU A 175 4.51 -16.12 -0.63
C GLU A 175 5.79 -16.50 0.14
N SER A 176 6.03 -17.80 0.31
CA SER A 176 7.31 -18.33 0.79
C SER A 176 8.42 -17.81 -0.13
N ILE A 177 9.08 -16.73 0.31
CA ILE A 177 10.29 -16.25 -0.35
C ILE A 177 11.42 -17.16 0.13
N PRO A 178 12.18 -17.78 -0.79
CA PRO A 178 13.33 -18.58 -0.41
C PRO A 178 14.28 -17.79 0.50
N GLU A 179 14.86 -18.46 1.49
CA GLU A 179 15.81 -17.85 2.45
C GLU A 179 16.98 -17.14 1.75
N LYS A 180 17.35 -17.63 0.56
CA LYS A 180 18.44 -17.08 -0.24
C LYS A 180 18.06 -16.95 -1.70
N LEU A 181 17.88 -15.70 -2.12
CA LEU A 181 17.73 -15.31 -3.52
C LEU A 181 19.06 -14.91 -4.14
N ILE A 182 19.35 -15.40 -5.34
CA ILE A 182 20.55 -15.04 -6.13
C ILE A 182 20.12 -14.23 -7.35
N GLN A 183 20.80 -13.10 -7.57
CA GLN A 183 20.58 -12.29 -8.77
C GLN A 183 21.04 -13.07 -10.00
N ILE A 184 20.16 -13.21 -10.99
CA ILE A 184 20.44 -13.95 -12.22
C ILE A 184 20.75 -13.03 -13.41
N PHE A 185 20.08 -11.88 -13.50
CA PHE A 185 20.32 -10.83 -14.49
C PHE A 185 19.69 -9.49 -14.08
N ASP A 186 19.93 -8.44 -14.88
CA ASP A 186 19.26 -7.15 -14.77
C ASP A 186 18.79 -6.64 -16.14
N THR A 187 17.98 -5.58 -16.15
CA THR A 187 17.43 -4.97 -17.39
C THR A 187 18.47 -4.28 -18.27
N LYS A 188 19.72 -4.10 -17.83
CA LYS A 188 20.76 -3.41 -18.63
C LYS A 188 21.15 -4.22 -19.87
N TYR A 189 21.02 -5.55 -19.79
CA TYR A 189 21.54 -6.47 -20.81
C TYR A 189 20.43 -7.20 -21.58
N ILE A 190 19.15 -6.91 -21.31
CA ILE A 190 18.02 -7.72 -21.76
C ILE A 190 16.88 -6.81 -22.23
N ASN A 191 16.44 -7.00 -23.47
CA ASN A 191 15.25 -6.31 -24.02
C ASN A 191 13.96 -7.09 -23.70
N ARG A 192 12.79 -6.48 -23.96
CA ARG A 192 11.46 -7.08 -23.72
C ARG A 192 11.32 -8.53 -24.22
N LEU A 193 11.73 -8.79 -25.46
CA LEU A 193 11.55 -10.10 -26.10
C LEU A 193 12.40 -11.16 -25.40
N VAL A 194 13.65 -10.82 -25.07
CA VAL A 194 14.56 -11.72 -24.35
C VAL A 194 14.03 -11.99 -22.94
N LEU A 195 13.55 -10.95 -22.24
CA LEU A 195 12.96 -11.08 -20.91
C LEU A 195 11.75 -12.04 -20.91
N PHE A 196 10.84 -11.88 -21.88
CA PHE A 196 9.66 -12.74 -22.00
C PHE A 196 10.03 -14.20 -22.31
N LYS A 197 11.03 -14.43 -23.16
CA LYS A 197 11.55 -15.78 -23.43
C LYS A 197 12.13 -16.42 -22.17
N ILE A 198 12.94 -15.68 -21.41
CA ILE A 198 13.53 -16.19 -20.15
C ILE A 198 12.42 -16.53 -19.16
N PHE A 199 11.47 -15.62 -18.95
CA PHE A 199 10.36 -15.82 -18.04
C PHE A 199 9.58 -17.11 -18.36
N ASN A 200 9.17 -17.28 -19.62
CA ASN A 200 8.41 -18.47 -20.03
C ASN A 200 9.22 -19.76 -19.90
N ALA A 201 10.52 -19.73 -20.21
CA ALA A 201 11.37 -20.91 -20.09
C ALA A 201 11.62 -21.32 -18.63
N LEU A 202 11.80 -20.35 -17.72
CA LEU A 202 11.90 -20.61 -16.28
C LEU A 202 10.61 -21.22 -15.75
N LYS A 203 9.47 -20.65 -16.12
CA LYS A 203 8.15 -21.13 -15.73
C LYS A 203 7.87 -22.56 -16.21
N GLN A 204 8.23 -22.90 -17.44
CA GLN A 204 8.13 -24.28 -17.96
C GLN A 204 8.96 -25.30 -17.16
N LYS A 205 9.95 -24.82 -16.39
CA LYS A 205 10.79 -25.62 -15.51
C LYS A 205 10.40 -25.51 -14.03
N ASN A 206 9.25 -24.89 -13.74
CA ASN A 206 8.78 -24.60 -12.38
C ASN A 206 9.81 -23.81 -11.55
N ILE A 207 10.53 -22.89 -12.19
CA ILE A 207 11.47 -22.00 -11.53
C ILE A 207 10.81 -20.63 -11.37
N ASN A 208 10.68 -20.18 -10.13
CA ASN A 208 10.13 -18.87 -9.80
C ASN A 208 11.14 -17.75 -10.09
N LEU A 209 10.64 -16.66 -10.69
CA LEU A 209 11.43 -15.46 -10.95
C LEU A 209 10.97 -14.34 -10.03
N TYR A 210 11.88 -13.83 -9.21
CA TYR A 210 11.58 -12.79 -8.24
C TYR A 210 12.14 -11.44 -8.70
N ILE A 211 11.39 -10.38 -8.43
CA ILE A 211 11.84 -9.00 -8.58
C ILE A 211 11.90 -8.31 -7.24
N LYS A 212 12.88 -7.44 -7.06
CA LYS A 212 12.97 -6.58 -5.88
C LYS A 212 12.28 -5.25 -6.15
N ASP A 213 11.28 -4.91 -5.34
CA ASP A 213 10.69 -3.57 -5.34
C ASP A 213 11.77 -2.54 -4.98
N ARG A 214 11.84 -1.47 -5.79
CA ARG A 214 12.89 -0.45 -5.64
C ARG A 214 12.77 0.33 -4.34
N SER A 215 11.55 0.59 -3.91
CA SER A 215 11.24 1.46 -2.78
C SER A 215 11.21 0.65 -1.48
N MET A 216 10.58 -0.52 -1.51
CA MET A 216 10.26 -1.30 -0.33
C MET A 216 11.29 -2.37 0.00
N LYS A 217 12.22 -2.67 -0.93
CA LYS A 217 13.18 -3.79 -0.82
C LYS A 217 12.51 -5.16 -0.63
N VAL A 218 11.22 -5.27 -0.91
CA VAL A 218 10.44 -6.51 -0.87
C VAL A 218 10.68 -7.27 -2.17
N TYR A 219 10.70 -8.60 -2.09
CA TYR A 219 10.72 -9.44 -3.28
C TYR A 219 9.31 -9.90 -3.60
N SER A 220 8.97 -9.95 -4.88
CA SER A 220 7.70 -10.50 -5.35
C SER A 220 8.00 -11.53 -6.43
N ASN A 221 7.36 -12.69 -6.37
CA ASN A 221 7.38 -13.64 -7.47
C ASN A 221 6.59 -13.06 -8.64
N ILE A 222 7.06 -13.27 -9.85
CA ILE A 222 6.31 -12.94 -11.05
C ILE A 222 5.45 -14.16 -11.38
N ASN A 223 4.19 -14.15 -10.93
CA ASN A 223 3.21 -15.21 -11.19
C ASN A 223 2.33 -14.88 -12.43
N GLU A 224 1.56 -15.86 -12.91
CA GLU A 224 0.78 -15.76 -14.16
C GLU A 224 -0.27 -14.65 -14.18
N HIS A 225 -0.88 -14.36 -13.03
CA HIS A 225 -1.99 -13.41 -12.94
C HIS A 225 -1.53 -11.95 -12.83
N GLU A 226 -0.31 -11.70 -12.34
CA GLU A 226 0.27 -10.35 -12.25
C GLU A 226 1.20 -10.01 -13.44
N ASN A 227 1.40 -10.97 -14.35
CA ASN A 227 2.34 -10.86 -15.47
C ASN A 227 2.11 -9.63 -16.35
N GLU A 228 0.87 -9.32 -16.72
CA GLU A 228 0.64 -8.21 -17.65
C GLU A 228 0.95 -6.86 -17.03
N ILE A 229 0.58 -6.65 -15.76
CA ILE A 229 0.83 -5.40 -15.03
C ILE A 229 2.33 -5.25 -14.74
N ILE A 230 2.96 -6.28 -14.18
CA ILE A 230 4.39 -6.27 -13.90
C ILE A 230 5.19 -6.11 -15.19
N MET A 231 4.79 -6.78 -16.28
CA MET A 231 5.46 -6.60 -17.57
C MET A 231 5.24 -5.22 -18.16
N GLN A 232 4.08 -4.58 -17.98
CA GLN A 232 3.87 -3.19 -18.39
C GLN A 232 4.74 -2.21 -17.59
N GLU A 233 4.84 -2.38 -16.27
CA GLU A 233 5.75 -1.58 -15.43
C GLU A 233 7.22 -1.81 -15.81
N LEU A 234 7.61 -3.06 -16.05
CA LEU A 234 8.95 -3.42 -16.51
C LEU A 234 9.27 -2.80 -17.87
N LEU A 235 8.27 -2.62 -18.75
CA LEU A 235 8.46 -1.94 -20.03
C LEU A 235 8.73 -0.46 -19.86
N ILE A 236 8.00 0.20 -18.96
CA ILE A 236 8.27 1.60 -18.61
C ILE A 236 9.69 1.72 -18.06
N ASP A 237 10.11 0.78 -17.21
CA ASP A 237 11.44 0.75 -16.64
C ASP A 237 12.55 0.56 -17.69
N ILE A 238 12.39 -0.42 -18.59
CA ILE A 238 13.34 -0.67 -19.68
C ILE A 238 13.41 0.56 -20.60
N ASN A 239 12.27 1.14 -20.99
CA ASN A 239 12.23 2.31 -21.88
C ASN A 239 12.83 3.57 -21.25
N ARG A 240 12.76 3.69 -19.92
CA ARG A 240 13.37 4.81 -19.18
C ARG A 240 14.81 4.53 -18.72
N ASN A 241 15.43 3.43 -19.18
CA ASN A 241 16.76 2.97 -18.75
C ASN A 241 16.89 2.77 -17.23
N TYR A 242 15.79 2.49 -16.54
CA TYR A 242 15.86 2.15 -15.13
C TYR A 242 16.31 0.70 -14.93
N LYS A 243 17.33 0.52 -14.10
CA LYS A 243 17.84 -0.80 -13.73
C LYS A 243 16.81 -1.54 -12.86
N ARG A 244 16.48 -2.78 -13.23
CA ARG A 244 15.71 -3.72 -12.40
C ARG A 244 16.45 -5.04 -12.35
N ASN A 245 16.59 -5.58 -11.14
CA ASN A 245 17.33 -6.82 -10.88
C ASN A 245 16.34 -7.97 -10.71
N PHE A 246 16.68 -9.12 -11.28
CA PHE A 246 15.88 -10.33 -11.21
C PHE A 246 16.63 -11.42 -10.46
N PHE A 247 15.90 -12.20 -9.69
CA PHE A 247 16.43 -13.16 -8.75
C PHE A 247 15.73 -14.51 -8.87
N VAL A 248 16.41 -15.57 -8.46
CA VAL A 248 15.87 -16.92 -8.34
C VAL A 248 16.31 -17.51 -7.01
N ASP A 249 15.66 -18.58 -6.56
CA ASP A 249 16.16 -19.39 -5.44
C ASP A 249 17.61 -19.84 -5.72
N ASN A 250 18.46 -19.80 -4.70
CA ASN A 250 19.79 -20.40 -4.73
C ASN A 250 19.79 -21.85 -5.25
N ASN A 251 18.79 -22.65 -4.87
CA ASN A 251 18.62 -24.04 -5.30
C ASN A 251 18.31 -24.14 -6.80
N ASP A 252 17.70 -23.11 -7.38
CA ASP A 252 17.35 -23.04 -8.81
C ASP A 252 18.41 -22.34 -9.67
N PHE A 253 19.34 -21.62 -9.04
CA PHE A 253 20.28 -20.74 -9.73
C PHE A 253 21.00 -21.40 -10.90
N LYS A 254 21.59 -22.60 -10.70
CA LYS A 254 22.31 -23.29 -11.78
C LYS A 254 21.41 -23.61 -12.98
N ARG A 255 20.20 -24.09 -12.72
CA ARG A 255 19.23 -24.45 -13.78
C ARG A 255 18.76 -23.20 -14.52
N ALA A 256 18.48 -22.15 -13.76
CA ALA A 256 18.04 -20.88 -14.30
C ALA A 256 19.13 -20.19 -15.13
N ASP A 257 20.39 -20.23 -14.69
CA ASP A 257 21.53 -19.61 -15.38
C ASP A 257 21.80 -20.25 -16.74
N ILE A 258 21.68 -21.59 -16.82
CA ILE A 258 21.76 -22.34 -18.10
C ILE A 258 20.67 -21.84 -19.06
N ILE A 259 19.42 -21.77 -18.61
CA ILE A 259 18.28 -21.30 -19.42
C ILE A 259 18.54 -19.87 -19.92
N LYS A 260 18.94 -18.96 -19.03
CA LYS A 260 19.28 -17.58 -19.36
C LYS A 260 20.36 -17.53 -20.44
N ASN A 261 21.47 -18.24 -20.26
CA ASN A 261 22.60 -18.19 -21.18
C ASN A 261 22.24 -18.77 -22.56
N CYS A 262 21.46 -19.85 -22.62
CA CYS A 262 20.94 -20.39 -23.88
C CYS A 262 20.10 -19.37 -24.65
N ILE A 263 19.23 -18.62 -23.96
CA ILE A 263 18.35 -17.63 -24.57
C ILE A 263 19.11 -16.37 -24.98
N ILE A 264 20.05 -15.90 -24.17
CA ILE A 264 20.85 -14.72 -24.51
C ILE A 264 21.76 -15.02 -25.71
N ASN A 265 22.48 -16.14 -25.69
CA ASN A 265 23.42 -16.50 -26.75
C ASN A 265 22.70 -16.77 -28.09
N SER A 266 21.52 -17.41 -28.07
CA SER A 266 20.72 -17.61 -29.28
C SER A 266 20.19 -16.29 -29.87
N ASN A 267 19.83 -15.30 -29.05
CA ASN A 267 19.41 -13.99 -29.55
C ASN A 267 20.58 -13.15 -30.08
N ILE A 268 21.79 -13.29 -29.51
CA ILE A 268 23.00 -12.67 -30.05
C ILE A 268 23.34 -13.27 -31.43
N LEU A 269 23.27 -14.60 -31.55
CA LEU A 269 23.49 -15.28 -32.83
C LEU A 269 22.49 -14.82 -33.90
N ASN A 270 21.19 -14.75 -33.56
CA ASN A 270 20.16 -14.28 -34.49
C ASN A 270 20.38 -12.83 -34.91
N ARG A 271 20.80 -11.94 -34.00
CA ARG A 271 21.13 -10.54 -34.36
C ARG A 271 22.35 -10.43 -35.28
N LEU A 272 23.33 -11.32 -35.13
CA LEU A 272 24.49 -11.36 -36.03
C LEU A 272 24.08 -11.86 -37.42
N ILE A 273 23.30 -12.94 -37.50
CA ILE A 273 22.82 -13.50 -38.78
C ILE A 273 22.01 -12.46 -39.58
N TYR A 274 21.10 -11.71 -38.94
CA TYR A 274 20.35 -10.64 -39.59
C TYR A 274 21.17 -9.41 -39.98
N LYS A 275 22.42 -9.29 -39.53
CA LYS A 275 23.33 -8.20 -39.94
C LYS A 275 24.20 -8.59 -41.13
N PHE A 276 24.22 -9.87 -41.50
CA PHE A 276 24.98 -10.45 -42.61
C PHE A 276 24.08 -11.01 -43.73
N LEU A 277 22.76 -10.89 -43.58
CA LEU A 277 21.74 -11.07 -44.63
C LEU A 277 21.19 -9.70 -45.01
#